data_AF-A0A963EGY1-F1
#
_entry.id   AF-A0A963EGY1-F1
#
_cell.length_a   1.000
_cell.length_b   1.000
_cell.length_c   1.000
_cell.angle_alpha   90.00
_cell.angle_beta   90.00
_cell.angle_gamma   90.00
#
_symmetry.space_group_name_H-M   'P 1'
#
loop_
_entity.id
_entity.type
_entity.pdbx_description
1 polymer ?
#
loop_
_entity_poly.entity_id
_entity_poly.type
_entity_poly.pdbx_seq_one_letter_code
_entity_poly.pdbx_strand_id
1 'polypeptide(L)'
;VGNPSALFLGARDEAVAGTVVFAGIEGSRPLLVEIQALVAPSPLATPRRAVVGWDNNRLAMLLAVLEARCGLVMSGRDVYLNVAGGLRVQEPAADLAVAAALVSSLMDRPLAAGTVLFGEIGLAGEVRAVSRRDARLKEAEKLGFSRAITPRRSEEGGRGTVEQVELSRLNGLVELV
;
A
#
# COMPACT_ATOMS: atom_id res chain seq x y z
N VAL A 1 10.95 -25.46 4.72
CA VAL A 1 9.58 -24.96 5.03
C VAL A 1 9.29 -23.81 4.07
N GLY A 2 8.27 -23.95 3.20
CA GLY A 2 7.97 -22.98 2.16
C GLY A 2 7.62 -21.59 2.73
N ASN A 3 8.05 -20.53 2.05
CA ASN A 3 7.77 -19.16 2.47
C ASN A 3 6.27 -18.87 2.27
N PRO A 4 5.47 -18.67 3.33
CA PRO A 4 4.02 -18.49 3.21
C PRO A 4 3.65 -17.26 2.38
N SER A 5 4.48 -16.21 2.35
CA SER A 5 4.28 -15.04 1.49
C SER A 5 4.20 -15.43 0.00
N ALA A 6 4.91 -16.48 -0.43
CA ALA A 6 4.84 -16.93 -1.82
C ALA A 6 3.49 -17.55 -2.20
N LEU A 7 2.70 -18.01 -1.22
CA LEU A 7 1.35 -18.52 -1.43
C LEU A 7 0.29 -17.40 -1.55
N PHE A 8 0.61 -16.19 -1.07
CA PHE A 8 -0.33 -15.06 -0.99
C PHE A 8 -0.07 -13.96 -2.01
N LEU A 9 1.01 -14.08 -2.79
CA LEU A 9 1.32 -13.19 -3.90
C LEU A 9 0.73 -13.82 -5.17
N GLY A 10 -0.19 -13.13 -5.84
CA GLY A 10 -0.81 -13.59 -7.09
C GLY A 10 0.18 -13.75 -8.25
N ALA A 11 -0.30 -13.71 -9.50
CA ALA A 11 0.55 -13.73 -10.69
C ALA A 11 1.50 -12.51 -10.68
N ARG A 12 2.72 -12.70 -10.17
CA ARG A 12 3.71 -11.65 -9.88
C ARG A 12 4.12 -10.81 -11.10
N ASP A 13 3.85 -11.34 -12.29
CA ASP A 13 4.29 -10.76 -13.56
C ASP A 13 3.23 -9.87 -14.21
N GLU A 14 2.00 -9.82 -13.69
CA GLU A 14 0.94 -8.98 -14.25
C GLU A 14 0.62 -7.79 -13.34
N ALA A 15 0.90 -6.59 -13.85
CA ALA A 15 0.61 -5.35 -13.17
C ALA A 15 -0.88 -5.03 -13.32
N VAL A 16 -1.66 -5.13 -12.23
CA VAL A 16 -3.12 -4.93 -12.23
C VAL A 16 -3.48 -3.67 -11.45
N ALA A 17 -4.33 -2.82 -12.03
CA ALA A 17 -4.80 -1.61 -11.38
C ALA A 17 -5.57 -1.95 -10.10
N GLY A 18 -5.28 -1.23 -9.01
CA GLY A 18 -5.88 -1.49 -7.71
C GLY A 18 -5.19 -2.58 -6.88
N THR A 19 -4.16 -3.24 -7.40
CA THR A 19 -3.44 -4.30 -6.68
C THR A 19 -2.01 -3.88 -6.38
N VAL A 20 -1.61 -4.00 -5.11
CA VAL A 20 -0.23 -3.70 -4.68
C VAL A 20 0.25 -4.69 -3.62
N VAL A 21 1.57 -4.77 -3.42
CA VAL A 21 2.16 -5.61 -2.38
C VAL A 21 2.60 -4.76 -1.18
N PHE A 22 2.02 -5.05 -0.02
CA PHE A 22 2.41 -4.49 1.25
C PHE A 22 3.51 -5.33 1.92
N ALA A 23 4.60 -4.69 2.34
CA ALA A 23 5.62 -5.34 3.18
C ALA A 23 5.35 -5.09 4.66
N GLY A 24 4.74 -6.06 5.33
CA GLY A 24 4.26 -6.01 6.70
C GLY A 24 5.18 -6.66 7.75
N ILE A 25 4.83 -6.49 9.03
CA ILE A 25 5.37 -7.20 10.19
C ILE A 25 4.21 -7.79 11.00
N GLU A 26 4.19 -9.12 11.18
CA GLU A 26 3.32 -9.80 12.13
C GLU A 26 4.13 -10.25 13.34
N GLY A 27 3.88 -9.62 14.49
CA GLY A 27 4.71 -9.76 15.68
C GLY A 27 6.16 -9.32 15.43
N SER A 28 7.05 -10.29 15.19
CA SER A 28 8.46 -10.04 14.83
C SER A 28 8.81 -10.39 13.38
N ARG A 29 7.90 -11.03 12.66
CA ARG A 29 8.17 -11.68 11.37
C ARG A 29 7.77 -10.76 10.21
N PRO A 30 8.66 -10.50 9.24
CA PRO A 30 8.28 -9.83 8.01
C PRO A 30 7.45 -10.76 7.12
N LEU A 31 6.45 -10.17 6.46
CA LEU A 31 5.54 -10.84 5.55
C LEU A 31 5.18 -9.91 4.40
N LEU A 32 4.94 -10.47 3.22
CA LEU A 32 4.41 -9.71 2.08
C LEU A 32 2.99 -10.13 1.81
N VAL A 33 2.09 -9.16 1.68
CA VAL A 33 0.66 -9.40 1.49
C VAL A 33 0.13 -8.48 0.41
N GLU A 34 -0.71 -9.03 -0.45
CA GLU A 34 -1.38 -8.28 -1.49
C GLU A 34 -2.56 -7.49 -0.91
N ILE A 35 -2.60 -6.21 -1.22
CA ILE A 35 -3.70 -5.29 -0.92
C ILE A 35 -4.40 -4.99 -2.24
N GLN A 36 -5.70 -5.20 -2.26
CA GLN A 36 -6.55 -4.99 -3.43
C GLN A 36 -7.58 -3.92 -3.12
N ALA A 37 -7.75 -2.97 -4.03
CA ALA A 37 -8.77 -1.95 -3.97
C ALA A 37 -9.56 -1.90 -5.28
N LEU A 38 -10.85 -1.64 -5.17
CA LEU A 38 -11.73 -1.32 -6.28
C LEU A 38 -12.49 -0.03 -5.96
N VAL A 39 -12.27 1.00 -6.77
CA VAL A 39 -12.91 2.31 -6.67
C VAL A 39 -13.78 2.54 -7.90
N ALA A 40 -15.10 2.67 -7.71
CA ALA A 40 -16.06 2.78 -8.81
C ALA A 40 -17.06 3.92 -8.56
N PRO A 41 -17.65 4.54 -9.61
CA PRO A 41 -18.75 5.49 -9.42
C PRO A 41 -19.89 4.85 -8.62
N SER A 42 -20.41 5.57 -7.62
CA SER A 42 -21.54 5.07 -6.82
C SER A 42 -22.87 5.57 -7.39
N PRO A 43 -23.88 4.70 -7.52
CA PRO A 43 -25.26 5.13 -7.78
C PRO A 43 -26.00 5.56 -6.51
N LEU A 44 -25.38 5.44 -5.33
CA LEU A 44 -26.02 5.67 -4.03
C LEU A 44 -25.78 7.11 -3.56
N ALA A 45 -26.74 7.64 -2.77
CA ALA A 45 -26.57 8.92 -2.09
C ALA A 45 -25.41 8.89 -1.06
N THR A 46 -25.21 7.73 -0.43
CA THR A 46 -24.06 7.45 0.45
C THR A 46 -23.27 6.30 -0.16
N PRO A 47 -22.06 6.54 -0.69
CA PRO A 47 -21.29 5.48 -1.30
C PRO A 47 -20.89 4.39 -0.32
N ARG A 48 -20.77 3.16 -0.85
CA ARG A 48 -20.35 2.00 -0.08
C ARG A 48 -18.85 2.09 0.22
N ARG A 49 -18.49 1.77 1.46
CA ARG A 49 -17.10 1.58 1.89
C ARG A 49 -17.03 0.22 2.58
N ALA A 50 -16.42 -0.76 1.92
CA ALA A 50 -16.35 -2.13 2.38
C ALA A 50 -14.88 -2.55 2.53
N VAL A 51 -14.54 -3.09 3.70
CA VAL A 51 -13.16 -3.50 4.02
C VAL A 51 -13.16 -4.93 4.53
N VAL A 52 -12.24 -5.74 4.00
CA VAL A 52 -11.95 -7.09 4.47
C VAL A 52 -10.47 -7.19 4.84
N GLY A 53 -10.17 -7.58 6.08
CA GLY A 53 -8.80 -7.79 6.55
C GLY A 53 -8.05 -6.53 7.00
N TRP A 54 -8.71 -5.36 7.04
CA TRP A 54 -8.13 -4.10 7.52
C TRP A 54 -9.15 -3.26 8.31
N ASP A 55 -8.75 -2.06 8.76
CA ASP A 55 -9.58 -1.19 9.60
C ASP A 55 -10.40 -0.16 8.80
N ASN A 56 -11.70 -0.07 9.11
CA ASN A 56 -12.63 0.85 8.45
C ASN A 56 -12.36 2.33 8.79
N ASN A 57 -11.94 2.63 10.02
CA ASN A 57 -11.69 4.01 10.43
C ASN A 57 -10.43 4.56 9.75
N ARG A 58 -9.38 3.73 9.62
CA ARG A 58 -8.18 4.05 8.82
C ARG A 58 -8.49 4.24 7.35
N LEU A 59 -9.38 3.43 6.75
CA LEU A 59 -9.84 3.69 5.39
C LEU A 59 -10.52 5.08 5.29
N ALA A 60 -11.46 5.38 6.19
CA ALA A 60 -12.15 6.67 6.20
C ALA A 60 -11.17 7.85 6.31
N MET A 61 -10.17 7.72 7.20
CA MET A 61 -9.09 8.68 7.34
C MET A 61 -8.29 8.85 6.04
N LEU A 62 -7.84 7.76 5.42
CA LEU A 62 -7.04 7.82 4.18
C LEU A 62 -7.80 8.45 3.03
N LEU A 63 -9.09 8.13 2.86
CA LEU A 63 -9.93 8.76 1.84
C LEU A 63 -10.00 10.27 2.06
N ALA A 64 -10.16 10.73 3.30
CA ALA A 64 -10.16 12.15 3.62
C ALA A 64 -8.81 12.82 3.32
N VAL A 65 -7.68 12.16 3.60
CA VAL A 65 -6.34 12.69 3.30
C VAL A 65 -6.10 12.74 1.79
N LEU A 66 -6.45 11.71 1.03
CA LEU A 66 -6.32 11.68 -0.44
C LEU A 66 -7.15 12.80 -1.09
N GLU A 67 -8.37 13.03 -0.61
CA GLU A 67 -9.22 14.11 -1.12
C GLU A 67 -8.65 15.49 -0.76
N ALA A 68 -8.34 15.73 0.52
CA ALA A 68 -7.92 17.05 0.99
C ALA A 68 -6.48 17.44 0.62
N ARG A 69 -5.58 16.46 0.41
CA ARG A 69 -4.14 16.70 0.18
C ARG A 69 -3.68 16.37 -1.23
N CYS A 70 -4.39 15.47 -1.93
CA CYS A 70 -4.04 15.06 -3.29
C CYS A 70 -5.09 15.48 -4.34
N GLY A 71 -6.21 16.07 -3.93
CA GLY A 71 -7.26 16.52 -4.84
C GLY A 71 -8.03 15.38 -5.51
N LEU A 72 -7.94 14.16 -4.97
CA LEU A 72 -8.61 12.98 -5.51
C LEU A 72 -10.03 12.89 -4.98
N VAL A 73 -11.02 13.12 -5.84
CA VAL A 73 -12.43 13.11 -5.44
C VAL A 73 -12.92 11.69 -5.17
N MET A 74 -13.15 11.37 -3.89
CA MET A 74 -13.60 10.05 -3.41
C MET A 74 -15.07 10.06 -2.93
N SER A 75 -15.62 11.23 -2.62
CA SER A 75 -16.97 11.43 -2.05
C SER A 75 -18.14 10.83 -2.83
N GLY A 76 -18.00 10.57 -4.13
CA GLY A 76 -19.02 9.93 -4.99
C GLY A 76 -18.67 8.52 -5.47
N ARG A 77 -17.68 7.87 -4.82
CA ARG A 77 -17.15 6.57 -5.25
C ARG A 77 -17.43 5.49 -4.22
N ASP A 78 -17.91 4.34 -4.69
CA ASP A 78 -17.87 3.11 -3.90
C ASP A 78 -16.40 2.66 -3.79
N VAL A 79 -16.02 2.19 -2.60
CA VAL A 79 -14.69 1.70 -2.28
C VAL A 79 -14.80 0.32 -1.67
N TYR A 80 -14.12 -0.65 -2.28
CA TYR A 80 -13.94 -1.99 -1.75
C TYR A 80 -12.45 -2.21 -1.53
N LEU A 81 -12.07 -2.67 -0.35
CA LEU A 81 -10.70 -2.97 0.03
C LEU A 81 -10.62 -4.39 0.56
N ASN A 82 -9.65 -5.17 0.08
CA ASN A 82 -9.42 -6.54 0.48
C ASN A 82 -7.94 -6.78 0.75
N VAL A 83 -7.64 -7.40 1.89
CA VAL A 83 -6.33 -7.99 2.18
C VAL A 83 -6.37 -9.45 1.74
N ALA A 84 -5.56 -9.79 0.73
CA ALA A 84 -5.59 -11.13 0.14
C ALA A 84 -5.14 -12.21 1.14
N GLY A 85 -5.54 -13.46 0.85
CA GLY A 85 -5.15 -14.63 1.66
C GLY A 85 -5.91 -14.78 2.99
N GLY A 86 -6.97 -13.99 3.23
CA GLY A 86 -7.75 -14.04 4.46
C GLY A 86 -7.02 -13.49 5.70
N LEU A 87 -5.93 -12.75 5.47
CA LEU A 87 -5.10 -12.19 6.51
C LEU A 87 -5.72 -10.92 7.10
N ARG A 88 -5.28 -10.57 8.31
CA ARG A 88 -5.65 -9.30 8.96
C ARG A 88 -4.40 -8.48 9.23
N VAL A 89 -4.37 -7.27 8.70
CA VAL A 89 -3.27 -6.32 8.89
C VAL A 89 -3.67 -5.30 9.96
N GLN A 90 -2.84 -5.15 10.99
CA GLN A 90 -3.08 -4.22 12.10
C GLN A 90 -1.82 -3.41 12.41
N GLU A 91 -1.28 -2.72 11.40
CA GLU A 91 -0.15 -1.82 11.59
C GLU A 91 -0.27 -0.55 10.73
N PRO A 92 0.29 0.59 11.20
CA PRO A 92 0.25 1.85 10.46
C PRO A 92 1.02 1.82 9.12
N ALA A 93 2.02 0.93 8.99
CA ALA A 93 2.82 0.82 7.77
C ALA A 93 2.00 0.44 6.52
N ALA A 94 0.80 -0.11 6.71
CA ALA A 94 -0.10 -0.48 5.61
C ALA A 94 -0.72 0.74 4.91
N ASP A 95 -0.71 1.92 5.54
CA ASP A 95 -1.39 3.11 5.02
C ASP A 95 -0.91 3.45 3.61
N LEU A 96 0.41 3.44 3.37
CA LEU A 96 0.96 3.75 2.05
C LEU A 96 0.56 2.73 0.98
N ALA A 97 0.51 1.44 1.32
CA ALA A 97 0.09 0.40 0.39
C ALA A 97 -1.42 0.53 0.07
N VAL A 98 -2.26 0.78 1.08
CA VAL A 98 -3.69 0.98 0.85
C VAL A 98 -3.95 2.24 0.03
N ALA A 99 -3.27 3.35 0.32
CA ALA A 99 -3.38 4.56 -0.49
C ALA A 99 -2.97 4.30 -1.95
N ALA A 100 -1.88 3.55 -2.17
CA ALA A 100 -1.41 3.20 -3.51
C ALA A 100 -2.42 2.34 -4.28
N ALA A 101 -3.03 1.34 -3.63
CA ALA A 101 -4.10 0.54 -4.22
C ALA A 101 -5.30 1.40 -4.60
N LEU A 102 -5.75 2.30 -3.72
CA LEU A 102 -6.88 3.19 -3.98
C LEU A 102 -6.62 4.13 -5.15
N VAL A 103 -5.43 4.75 -5.19
CA VAL A 103 -5.03 5.66 -6.28
C VAL A 103 -4.91 4.88 -7.59
N SER A 104 -4.26 3.72 -7.56
CA SER A 104 -4.12 2.82 -8.72
C SER A 104 -5.47 2.41 -9.30
N SER A 105 -6.42 2.04 -8.45
CA SER A 105 -7.78 1.69 -8.89
C SER A 105 -8.54 2.90 -9.43
N LEU A 106 -8.47 4.05 -8.76
CA LEU A 106 -9.17 5.26 -9.20
C LEU A 106 -8.67 5.76 -10.56
N MET A 107 -7.37 5.67 -10.81
CA MET A 107 -6.73 6.13 -12.04
C MET A 107 -6.75 5.07 -13.15
N ASP A 108 -7.15 3.84 -12.84
CA ASP A 108 -7.07 2.68 -13.74
C ASP A 108 -5.65 2.48 -14.30
N ARG A 109 -4.64 2.67 -13.44
CA ARG A 109 -3.22 2.53 -13.79
C ARG A 109 -2.51 1.66 -12.76
N PRO A 110 -1.86 0.54 -13.15
CA PRO A 110 -1.14 -0.30 -12.22
C PRO A 110 0.20 0.31 -11.83
N LEU A 111 0.67 0.00 -10.62
CA LEU A 111 2.07 0.25 -10.25
C LEU A 111 3.00 -0.72 -10.98
N ALA A 112 4.26 -0.33 -11.14
CA ALA A 112 5.29 -1.18 -11.72
C ALA A 112 5.37 -2.53 -10.98
N ALA A 113 5.36 -3.63 -11.73
CA ALA A 113 5.52 -4.98 -11.19
C ALA A 113 6.82 -5.12 -10.37
N GLY A 114 6.80 -6.02 -9.38
CA GLY A 114 7.95 -6.18 -8.47
C GLY A 114 8.15 -5.03 -7.48
N THR A 115 7.15 -4.16 -7.29
CA THR A 115 7.16 -3.09 -6.28
C THR A 115 6.46 -3.52 -4.99
N VAL A 116 7.14 -3.37 -3.85
CA VAL A 116 6.52 -3.41 -2.51
C VAL A 116 6.34 -2.01 -1.93
N LEU A 117 5.39 -1.83 -1.03
CA LEU A 117 5.16 -0.57 -0.34
C LEU A 117 5.05 -0.77 1.16
N PHE A 118 5.49 0.22 1.93
CA PHE A 118 5.18 0.37 3.34
C PHE A 118 5.42 1.82 3.78
N GLY A 119 4.64 2.31 4.73
CA GLY A 119 4.74 3.67 5.25
C GLY A 119 3.46 4.07 5.96
N GLU A 120 3.58 4.91 6.98
CA GLU A 120 2.43 5.48 7.68
C GLU A 120 2.06 6.83 7.04
N ILE A 121 0.77 7.14 6.96
CA ILE A 121 0.29 8.42 6.41
C ILE A 121 -0.30 9.25 7.54
N GLY A 122 0.22 10.47 7.70
CA GLY A 122 -0.36 11.47 8.58
C GLY A 122 -1.46 12.29 7.92
N LEU A 123 -2.27 12.97 8.73
CA LEU A 123 -3.39 13.81 8.27
C LEU A 123 -2.96 15.03 7.44
N ALA A 124 -1.69 15.45 7.56
CA ALA A 124 -1.12 16.52 6.74
C ALA A 124 -0.56 15.99 5.41
N GLY A 125 -0.76 14.70 5.11
CA GLY A 125 -0.29 14.04 3.89
C GLY A 125 1.20 13.73 3.91
N GLU A 126 1.86 13.79 5.06
CA GLU A 126 3.25 13.35 5.22
C GLU A 126 3.33 11.82 5.27
N VAL A 127 4.39 11.26 4.67
CA VAL A 127 4.70 9.83 4.72
C VAL A 127 5.77 9.62 5.79
N ARG A 128 5.44 8.86 6.83
CA ARG A 128 6.21 8.73 8.07
C ARG A 128 6.96 7.40 8.12
N ALA A 129 8.14 7.43 8.73
CA ALA A 129 8.96 6.25 8.96
C ALA A 129 8.23 5.22 9.83
N VAL A 130 8.47 3.93 9.55
CA VAL A 130 7.90 2.79 10.28
C VAL A 130 9.01 1.89 10.82
N SER A 131 8.67 1.07 11.80
CA SER A 131 9.61 0.14 12.42
C SER A 131 10.07 -0.96 11.44
N ARG A 132 11.26 -1.51 11.72
CA ARG A 132 11.83 -2.69 11.04
C ARG A 132 11.96 -2.56 9.51
N ARG A 133 12.24 -1.36 9.01
CA ARG A 133 12.48 -1.08 7.57
C ARG A 133 13.37 -2.14 6.90
N ASP A 134 14.54 -2.40 7.46
CA ASP A 134 15.51 -3.32 6.85
C ASP A 134 15.02 -4.76 6.81
N ALA A 135 14.21 -5.18 7.79
CA ALA A 135 13.61 -6.52 7.77
C ALA A 135 12.56 -6.65 6.65
N ARG A 136 11.76 -5.60 6.41
CA ARG A 136 10.80 -5.54 5.30
C ARG A 136 11.52 -5.62 3.95
N LEU A 137 12.58 -4.83 3.79
CA LEU A 137 13.38 -4.81 2.55
C LEU A 137 14.10 -6.13 2.28
N LYS A 138 14.69 -6.76 3.31
CA LYS A 138 15.34 -8.06 3.17
C LYS A 138 14.36 -9.17 2.79
N GLU A 139 13.14 -9.14 3.33
CA GLU A 139 12.11 -10.13 2.95
C GLU A 139 11.59 -9.88 1.52
N ALA A 140 11.47 -8.61 1.11
CA ALA A 140 11.15 -8.24 -0.28
C ALA A 140 12.21 -8.77 -1.26
N GLU A 141 13.49 -8.51 -0.98
CA GLU A 141 14.63 -9.03 -1.74
C GLU A 141 14.60 -10.56 -1.85
N LYS A 142 14.46 -11.24 -0.70
CA LYS A 142 14.41 -12.71 -0.63
C LYS A 142 13.27 -13.30 -1.46
N LEU A 143 12.18 -12.57 -1.62
CA LEU A 143 11.01 -12.98 -2.40
C LEU A 143 11.08 -12.53 -3.86
N GLY A 144 12.14 -11.85 -4.28
CA GLY A 144 12.42 -11.46 -5.66
C GLY A 144 11.84 -10.10 -6.07
N PHE A 145 11.45 -9.26 -5.13
CA PHE A 145 11.02 -7.89 -5.45
C PHE A 145 12.24 -7.02 -5.72
N SER A 146 12.18 -6.23 -6.79
CA SER A 146 13.27 -5.37 -7.25
C SER A 146 13.11 -3.91 -6.81
N ARG A 147 11.90 -3.49 -6.40
CA ARG A 147 11.59 -2.11 -6.06
C ARG A 147 10.77 -1.98 -4.77
N ALA A 148 10.99 -0.91 -4.03
CA ALA A 148 10.23 -0.55 -2.83
C ALA A 148 9.89 0.94 -2.78
N ILE A 149 8.61 1.27 -2.58
CA ILE A 149 8.17 2.64 -2.27
C ILE A 149 8.05 2.77 -0.76
N THR A 150 8.77 3.72 -0.18
CA THR A 150 9.01 3.77 1.26
C THR A 150 9.02 5.21 1.78
N PRO A 151 8.93 5.44 3.10
CA PRO A 151 9.09 6.76 3.67
C PRO A 151 10.52 7.25 3.44
N ARG A 152 10.69 8.55 3.23
CA ARG A 152 12.00 9.19 3.12
C ARG A 152 12.84 8.93 4.37
N ARG A 153 14.11 8.56 4.19
CA ARG A 153 15.06 8.38 5.28
C ARG A 153 15.51 9.73 5.84
N SER A 154 15.77 9.77 7.14
CA SER A 154 16.45 10.89 7.81
C SER A 154 17.97 10.83 7.63
N GLU A 155 18.54 9.63 7.41
CA GLU A 155 19.98 9.39 7.28
C GLU A 155 20.28 8.39 6.15
N GLU A 156 21.46 8.49 5.54
CA GLU A 156 21.92 7.55 4.51
C GLU A 156 22.15 6.16 5.11
N GLY A 157 21.19 5.26 4.94
CA GLY A 157 21.30 3.85 5.30
C GLY A 157 21.89 2.99 4.15
N GLY A 158 22.33 1.78 4.49
CA GLY A 158 22.91 0.84 3.52
C GLY A 158 22.05 0.65 2.26
N ARG A 159 22.72 0.59 1.10
CA ARG A 159 22.12 0.25 -0.20
C ARG A 159 21.88 -1.25 -0.25
N GLY A 160 20.63 -1.66 -0.04
CA GLY A 160 20.17 -2.99 -0.43
C GLY A 160 20.10 -3.12 -1.96
N THR A 161 19.86 -4.33 -2.45
CA THR A 161 19.68 -4.60 -3.90
C THR A 161 18.34 -4.08 -4.43
N VAL A 162 17.34 -3.96 -3.55
CA VAL A 162 16.02 -3.40 -3.87
C VAL A 162 16.13 -1.89 -4.09
N GLU A 163 15.74 -1.43 -5.28
CA GLU A 163 15.63 -0.02 -5.63
C GLU A 163 14.61 0.66 -4.71
N GLN A 164 14.98 1.76 -4.07
CA GLN A 164 14.11 2.46 -3.13
C GLN A 164 13.66 3.79 -3.72
N VAL A 165 12.35 3.95 -3.86
CA VAL A 165 11.70 5.22 -4.16
C VAL A 165 11.17 5.79 -2.86
N GLU A 166 11.73 6.91 -2.44
CA GLU A 166 11.46 7.52 -1.14
C GLU A 166 10.43 8.64 -1.25
N LEU A 167 9.35 8.54 -0.51
CA LEU A 167 8.30 9.55 -0.42
C LEU A 167 8.33 10.26 0.93
N SER A 168 8.32 11.59 0.90
CA SER A 168 8.05 12.43 2.09
C SER A 168 6.60 12.89 2.17
N ARG A 169 5.89 12.88 1.04
CA ARG A 169 4.52 13.37 0.89
C ARG A 169 3.70 12.41 0.03
N LEU A 170 2.42 12.31 0.33
CA LEU A 170 1.49 11.42 -0.34
C LEU A 170 1.23 11.82 -1.79
N ASN A 171 1.29 13.10 -2.15
CA ASN A 171 1.11 13.54 -3.53
C ASN A 171 2.14 12.93 -4.50
N GLY A 172 3.39 12.69 -4.04
CA GLY A 172 4.40 12.01 -4.85
C GLY A 172 4.02 10.57 -5.21
N LEU A 173 3.08 9.94 -4.48
CA LEU A 173 2.54 8.64 -4.86
C LEU A 173 1.67 8.72 -6.13
N VAL A 174 0.91 9.81 -6.29
CA VAL A 174 0.01 10.02 -7.45
C VAL A 174 0.79 10.18 -8.74
N GLU A 175 2.05 10.62 -8.68
CA GLU A 175 2.94 10.72 -9.83
C GLU A 175 3.56 9.38 -10.24
N LEU A 176 3.54 8.39 -9.33
CA LEU A 176 4.12 7.05 -9.55
C LEU A 176 3.11 6.03 -10.09
N VAL A 177 1.82 6.33 -9.95
CA VAL A 177 0.67 5.60 -10.51
C VAL A 177 0.26 6.31 -11.78
#